data_AF-A0A6B1GED3-F1
#
_entry.id   AF-A0A6B1GED3-F1
#
_cell.length_a   1.000
_cell.length_b   1.000
_cell.length_c   1.000
_cell.angle_alpha   90.00
_cell.angle_beta   90.00
_cell.angle_gamma   90.00
#
_symmetry.space_group_name_H-M   'P 1'
#
loop_
_entity.id
_entity.type
_entity.pdbx_description
1 polymer ?
#
loop_
_entity_poly.entity_id
_entity_poly.type
_entity_poly.pdbx_seq_one_letter_code
_entity_poly.pdbx_strand_id
1 'polypeptide(L)'
;AKTGATQAGLDPRQGLAAINASSGRSWTSENRFPRFVLAGDFSSRGGMATELMVKDLANAVAGGKEHGVPMPIAGLISQLFLLSQALHGEKAPNQIAVRMYEGWAQAESRA
;
A
#
# COMPACT_ATOMS: atom_id res chain seq x y z
N ALA A 1 -4.16 6.82 -0.49
CA ALA A 1 -5.33 7.06 0.36
C ALA A 1 -5.57 8.54 0.66
N LYS A 2 -5.56 9.42 -0.36
CA LYS A 2 -6.81 10.17 -0.61
C LYS A 2 -7.76 9.26 -1.41
N THR A 3 -8.01 8.10 -0.83
CA THR A 3 -8.71 6.94 -1.40
C THR A 3 -10.14 7.08 -0.98
N GLY A 4 -11.00 7.61 -1.84
CA GLY A 4 -12.42 7.81 -1.52
C GLY A 4 -12.64 8.87 -0.43
N ALA A 5 -12.21 8.62 0.81
CA ALA A 5 -12.40 9.45 1.99
C ALA A 5 -12.06 10.93 1.75
N THR A 6 -10.82 11.27 1.41
CA THR A 6 -10.46 12.69 1.26
C THR A 6 -11.08 13.35 0.02
N GLN A 7 -11.31 12.58 -1.06
CA GLN A 7 -12.05 13.11 -2.22
C GLN A 7 -13.53 13.34 -1.88
N ALA A 8 -14.09 12.57 -0.94
CA ALA A 8 -15.42 12.75 -0.39
C ALA A 8 -15.47 13.83 0.73
N GLY A 9 -14.38 14.57 0.96
CA GLY A 9 -14.30 15.60 2.02
C GLY A 9 -14.21 15.04 3.44
N LEU A 10 -13.92 13.75 3.61
CA LEU A 10 -13.78 13.10 4.91
C LEU A 10 -12.35 13.23 5.44
N ASP A 11 -12.23 13.44 6.75
CA ASP A 11 -10.96 13.37 7.47
C ASP A 11 -10.38 11.94 7.40
N PRO A 12 -9.17 11.77 6.82
CA PRO A 12 -8.51 10.46 6.73
C PRO A 12 -8.36 9.73 8.07
N ARG A 13 -8.23 10.48 9.18
CA ARG A 13 -8.11 9.90 10.53
C ARG A 13 -9.42 9.27 10.98
N GLN A 14 -10.53 9.95 10.75
CA GLN A 14 -11.87 9.42 11.04
C GLN A 14 -12.20 8.23 10.14
N GLY A 15 -11.84 8.30 8.85
CA GLY A 15 -11.98 7.16 7.94
C GLY A 15 -11.20 5.93 8.40
N LEU A 16 -9.94 6.11 8.82
CA LEU A 16 -9.14 5.01 9.35
C LEU A 16 -9.69 4.46 10.68
N ALA A 17 -10.20 5.32 11.56
CA ALA A 17 -10.84 4.91 12.80
C ALA A 17 -12.07 4.03 12.52
N ALA A 18 -12.91 4.39 11.55
CA ALA A 18 -14.06 3.59 11.14
C ALA A 18 -13.64 2.23 10.56
N ILE A 19 -12.59 2.18 9.73
CA ILE A 19 -12.02 0.93 9.20
C ILE A 19 -11.55 0.01 10.34
N ASN A 20 -10.79 0.56 11.29
CA ASN A 20 -10.24 -0.21 12.41
C ASN A 20 -11.30 -0.68 13.41
N ALA A 21 -12.42 0.03 13.51
CA ALA A 21 -13.59 -0.39 14.31
C ALA A 21 -14.47 -1.46 13.60
N SER A 22 -14.17 -1.79 12.34
CA SER A 22 -14.98 -2.66 11.50
C SER A 22 -14.26 -3.95 11.12
N SER A 23 -14.92 -4.81 10.32
CA SER A 23 -14.33 -6.05 9.78
C SER A 23 -13.18 -5.83 8.80
N GLY A 24 -13.02 -4.60 8.29
CA GLY A 24 -11.94 -4.21 7.38
C GLY A 24 -10.58 -3.93 8.04
N ARG A 25 -10.46 -4.08 9.37
CA ARG A 25 -9.18 -3.88 10.05
C ARG A 25 -8.13 -4.89 9.61
N SER A 26 -6.88 -4.46 9.64
CA SER A 26 -5.71 -5.30 9.44
C SER A 26 -4.54 -4.76 10.24
N TRP A 27 -3.50 -5.58 10.41
CA TRP A 27 -2.26 -5.09 11.02
C TRP A 27 -1.74 -3.82 10.34
N THR A 28 -1.85 -3.75 9.00
CA THR A 28 -1.45 -2.58 8.21
C THR A 28 -2.27 -1.33 8.55
N SER A 29 -3.60 -1.45 8.68
CA SER A 29 -4.46 -0.29 9.00
C SER A 29 -4.30 0.16 10.46
N GLU A 30 -4.00 -0.74 11.39
CA GLU A 30 -3.77 -0.41 12.80
C GLU A 30 -2.37 0.14 13.07
N ASN A 31 -1.35 -0.37 12.37
CA ASN A 31 0.04 -0.12 12.73
C ASN A 31 0.82 0.72 11.71
N ARG A 32 0.56 0.54 10.41
CA ARG A 32 1.36 1.15 9.34
C ARG A 32 0.74 2.47 8.88
N PHE A 33 -0.57 2.49 8.65
CA PHE A 33 -1.26 3.70 8.20
C PHE A 33 -1.11 4.88 9.16
N PRO A 34 -1.33 4.74 10.48
CA PRO A 34 -1.18 5.86 11.40
C PRO A 34 0.26 6.37 11.48
N ARG A 35 1.25 5.46 11.50
CA ARG A 35 2.67 5.78 11.72
C ARG A 35 3.35 6.36 10.49
N PHE A 36 2.97 5.94 9.30
CA PHE A 36 3.69 6.27 8.07
C PHE A 36 2.85 7.07 7.09
N VAL A 37 1.64 6.59 6.77
CA VAL A 37 0.80 7.22 5.74
C VAL A 37 0.20 8.53 6.24
N LEU A 38 -0.52 8.50 7.36
CA LEU A 38 -1.16 9.69 7.94
C LEU A 38 -0.14 10.68 8.52
N ALA A 39 1.02 10.20 8.94
CA ALA A 39 2.13 11.04 9.40
C ALA A 39 2.96 11.63 8.25
N GLY A 40 2.76 11.17 7.01
CA GLY A 40 3.58 11.57 5.86
C GLY A 40 5.03 11.05 5.90
N ASP A 41 5.33 10.07 6.76
CA ASP A 41 6.65 9.46 6.88
C ASP A 41 6.84 8.32 5.87
N PHE A 42 7.48 8.67 4.76
CA PHE A 42 7.93 7.74 3.73
C PHE A 42 9.44 7.58 3.73
N SER A 43 10.08 7.74 4.89
CA SER A 43 11.50 7.46 5.05
C SER A 43 11.79 5.96 5.09
N SER A 44 13.06 5.60 4.84
CA SER A 44 13.53 4.21 4.87
C SER A 44 13.42 3.52 6.22
N ARG A 45 13.10 4.25 7.31
CA ARG A 45 12.98 3.69 8.67
C ARG A 45 11.68 2.92 8.90
N GLY A 46 10.68 3.12 8.03
CA GLY A 46 9.33 2.65 8.30
C GLY A 46 8.97 1.29 7.73
N GLY A 47 9.67 0.80 6.70
CA GLY A 47 9.26 -0.39 5.96
C GLY A 47 10.39 -1.07 5.21
N MET A 48 10.06 -2.14 4.49
CA MET A 48 11.01 -2.87 3.64
C MET A 48 11.19 -2.18 2.30
N ALA A 49 12.32 -2.41 1.62
CA ALA A 49 12.53 -1.91 0.27
C ALA A 49 11.46 -2.46 -0.71
N THR A 50 11.02 -1.63 -1.65
CA THR A 50 9.99 -1.97 -2.62
C THR A 50 10.39 -3.18 -3.47
N GLU A 51 11.67 -3.30 -3.82
CA GLU A 51 12.22 -4.47 -4.53
C GLU A 51 11.98 -5.80 -3.80
N LEU A 52 12.02 -5.79 -2.46
CA LEU A 52 11.79 -6.98 -1.65
C LEU A 52 10.32 -7.39 -1.69
N MET A 53 9.40 -6.41 -1.69
CA MET A 53 7.97 -6.69 -1.88
C MET A 53 7.69 -7.27 -3.28
N VAL A 54 8.32 -6.71 -4.31
CA VAL A 54 8.21 -7.23 -5.69
C VAL A 54 8.69 -8.68 -5.75
N LYS A 55 9.84 -8.98 -5.13
CA LYS A 55 10.38 -10.34 -5.04
C LYS A 55 9.41 -11.30 -4.34
N ASP A 56 8.91 -10.94 -3.16
CA ASP A 56 8.04 -11.82 -2.37
C ASP A 56 6.71 -12.12 -3.11
N LEU A 57 6.14 -11.13 -3.79
CA LEU A 57 4.94 -11.30 -4.62
C LEU A 57 5.20 -12.18 -5.84
N ALA A 58 6.34 -12.00 -6.52
CA ALA A 58 6.72 -12.85 -7.65
C ALA A 58 6.86 -14.32 -7.22
N ASN A 59 7.50 -14.57 -6.07
CA ASN A 59 7.62 -15.90 -5.50
C ASN A 59 6.27 -16.51 -5.14
N ALA A 60 5.36 -15.73 -4.51
CA ALA A 60 4.03 -16.20 -4.17
C ALA A 60 3.21 -16.60 -5.42
N VAL A 61 3.29 -15.80 -6.50
CA VAL A 61 2.60 -16.10 -7.77
C VAL A 61 3.22 -17.32 -8.45
N ALA A 62 4.55 -17.44 -8.47
CA ALA A 62 5.24 -18.59 -9.03
C ALA A 62 4.91 -19.89 -8.27
N GLY A 63 4.92 -19.84 -6.93
CA GLY A 63 4.56 -20.99 -6.09
C GLY A 63 3.11 -21.42 -6.28
N GLY A 64 2.18 -20.48 -6.42
CA GLY A 64 0.79 -20.78 -6.78
C GLY A 64 0.69 -21.50 -8.13
N LYS A 65 1.40 -21.00 -9.15
CA LYS A 65 1.44 -21.62 -10.48
C LYS A 65 1.99 -23.05 -10.45
N GLU A 66 3.07 -23.28 -9.69
CA GLU A 66 3.68 -24.61 -9.52
C GLU A 66 2.69 -25.64 -8.95
N HIS A 67 1.81 -25.21 -8.04
CA HIS A 67 0.83 -26.07 -7.38
C HIS A 67 -0.56 -26.04 -8.03
N GLY A 68 -0.71 -25.39 -9.19
CA GLY A 68 -2.00 -25.25 -9.87
C GLY A 68 -3.04 -24.39 -9.12
N VAL A 69 -2.58 -23.53 -8.19
CA VAL A 69 -3.43 -22.64 -7.40
C VAL A 69 -3.48 -21.24 -8.05
N PRO A 70 -4.65 -20.77 -8.52
CA PRO A 70 -4.78 -19.43 -9.09
C PRO A 70 -4.52 -18.33 -8.05
N MET A 71 -3.65 -17.36 -8.39
CA MET A 71 -3.27 -16.24 -7.52
C MET A 71 -3.63 -14.87 -8.11
N PRO A 72 -4.90 -14.61 -8.52
CA PRO A 72 -5.25 -13.42 -9.30
C PRO A 72 -4.98 -12.10 -8.55
N ILE A 73 -5.27 -12.07 -7.24
CA ILE A 73 -5.03 -10.88 -6.41
C ILE A 73 -3.53 -10.63 -6.20
N ALA A 74 -2.74 -11.68 -5.92
CA ALA A 74 -1.29 -11.52 -5.77
C ALA A 74 -0.63 -11.10 -7.08
N GLY A 75 -1.09 -11.63 -8.23
CA GLY A 75 -0.65 -11.21 -9.55
C GLY A 75 -0.90 -9.72 -9.81
N LEU A 76 -2.11 -9.24 -9.51
CA LEU A 76 -2.44 -7.82 -9.62
C LEU A 76 -1.56 -6.96 -8.70
N ILE A 77 -1.42 -7.35 -7.44
CA ILE A 77 -0.60 -6.63 -6.45
C ILE A 77 0.88 -6.59 -6.90
N SER A 78 1.40 -7.68 -7.49
CA SER A 78 2.76 -7.72 -8.06
C SER A 78 2.95 -6.64 -9.12
N GLN A 79 1.98 -6.45 -10.02
CA GLN A 79 2.06 -5.41 -11.05
C GLN A 79 1.99 -4.00 -10.45
N LEU A 80 1.16 -3.80 -9.43
CA LEU A 80 1.06 -2.52 -8.72
C LEU A 80 2.37 -2.16 -7.99
N PHE A 81 3.06 -3.13 -7.39
CA PHE A 81 4.36 -2.89 -6.77
C PHE A 81 5.49 -2.67 -7.78
N LEU A 82 5.46 -3.34 -8.94
CA LEU A 82 6.37 -3.03 -10.05
C LEU A 82 6.19 -1.60 -10.56
N LEU A 83 4.93 -1.14 -10.67
CA LEU A 83 4.65 0.24 -11.05
C LEU A 83 5.12 1.24 -9.98
N SER A 84 4.85 0.95 -8.71
CA SER A 84 5.39 1.76 -7.60
C SER A 84 6.92 1.81 -7.62
N GLN A 85 7.58 0.69 -7.94
CA GLN A 85 9.03 0.61 -8.06
C GLN A 85 9.54 1.49 -9.21
N ALA A 86 8.89 1.46 -10.37
CA ALA A 86 9.25 2.30 -11.51
C ALA A 86 9.10 3.80 -11.20
N LEU A 87 8.08 4.18 -10.42
CA LEU A 87 7.79 5.57 -10.07
C LEU A 87 8.66 6.12 -8.95
N HIS A 88 9.09 5.28 -8.01
CA HIS A 88 9.68 5.73 -6.75
C HIS A 88 11.07 5.13 -6.46
N GLY A 89 11.53 4.17 -7.27
CA GLY A 89 12.81 3.50 -7.14
C GLY A 89 12.77 2.25 -6.26
N GLU A 90 13.71 1.35 -6.52
CA GLU A 90 13.81 0.02 -5.90
C GLU A 90 13.99 0.05 -4.38
N LYS A 91 14.82 0.98 -3.91
CA LYS A 91 15.18 1.15 -2.50
C LYS A 91 14.18 1.97 -1.70
N ALA A 92 13.15 2.52 -2.36
CA ALA A 92 12.11 3.25 -1.65
C ALA A 92 11.34 2.29 -0.72
N PRO A 93 10.89 2.76 0.45
CA PRO A 93 10.19 1.90 1.40
C PRO A 93 8.80 1.56 0.86
N ASN A 94 8.34 0.32 1.03
CA ASN A 94 7.18 -0.23 0.35
C ASN A 94 5.85 0.52 0.60
N GLN A 95 5.71 1.23 1.72
CA GLN A 95 4.56 2.11 1.94
C GLN A 95 4.48 3.29 0.95
N ILE A 96 5.56 3.60 0.22
CA ILE A 96 5.59 4.63 -0.83
C ILE A 96 4.57 4.35 -1.94
N ALA A 97 4.12 3.11 -2.10
CA ALA A 97 3.06 2.75 -3.04
C ALA A 97 1.77 3.57 -2.83
N VAL A 98 1.55 4.13 -1.63
CA VAL A 98 0.45 5.07 -1.39
C VAL A 98 0.59 6.36 -2.21
N ARG A 99 1.82 6.87 -2.41
CA ARG A 99 2.10 8.09 -3.19
C ARG A 99 1.74 7.93 -4.67
N MET A 100 1.85 6.73 -5.23
CA MET A 100 1.33 6.43 -6.57
C MET A 100 -0.16 6.74 -6.67
N TYR A 101 -0.97 6.26 -5.71
CA TYR A 101 -2.40 6.55 -5.66
C TYR A 101 -2.70 8.03 -5.37
N GLU A 102 -1.86 8.69 -4.55
CA GLU A 102 -2.00 10.14 -4.33
C GLU A 102 -1.76 10.95 -5.60
N GLY A 103 -0.77 10.55 -6.40
CA GLY A 103 -0.49 11.15 -7.70
C GLY A 103 -1.67 11.01 -8.66
N TRP A 104 -2.24 9.81 -8.78
CA TRP A 104 -3.42 9.58 -9.63
C TRP A 104 -4.67 10.30 -9.15
N ALA A 105 -4.89 10.36 -7.84
CA ALA A 105 -6.03 11.06 -7.26
C ALA A 105 -5.84 12.60 -7.24
N GLN A 106 -4.62 13.08 -7.56
CA GLN A 106 -4.19 14.48 -7.39
C GLN A 106 -4.39 14.98 -5.96
N ALA A 107 -4.11 14.09 -5.00
CA ALA A 107 -4.69 14.15 -3.69
C ALA A 107 -3.82 13.36 -2.67
N GLU A 108 -3.20 14.05 -1.70
CA GLU A 108 -2.31 13.49 -0.63
C GLU A 108 -2.96 12.95 0.66
N SER A 109 -2.61 11.77 1.19
CA SER A 109 -3.38 11.02 2.22
C SER A 109 -3.36 11.59 3.65
N ARG A 110 -3.30 12.92 3.80
CA ARG A 110 -3.19 13.66 5.06
C ARG A 110 -4.26 14.75 5.16
N ALA A 111 -4.55 15.14 6.40
CA ALA A 111 -5.28 16.37 6.72
C ALA A 111 -4.34 17.57 6.63
#